data_AF-A0AAN6YZF7-F1
#
_entry.id   AF-A0AAN6YZF7-F1
#
_cell.length_a   1.000
_cell.length_b   1.000
_cell.length_c   1.000
_cell.angle_alpha   90.00
_cell.angle_beta   90.00
_cell.angle_gamma   90.00
#
_symmetry.space_group_name_H-M   'P 1'
#
loop_
_entity.id
_entity.type
_entity.pdbx_description
1 polymer ?
#
loop_
_entity_poly.entity_id
_entity_poly.type
_entity_poly.pdbx_seq_one_letter_code
_entity_poly.pdbx_strand_id
1 'polypeptide(L)'
;MESTQYYILFICGILLSLSFRGFWLSSGRSSVPYLKVLFARKIRYAALPRWVAITRLELLALLLYFGANSLALALGLPATDVRGFEQRAARLALINMIPLYLGGLANRLADLVGIPLSLYYFAHFWVGRVVVVEVLLHAVLAIALRPIPGQLPTSGYLVASVGGVWLDDRVVGFEVHTERPVHVLPGGYFHIFLPGSIFRYHFFSSYPALALWKQTENSRSIQGIENVQDISFIISRSRHTERLDRLSKGQWILLHGPYGHNLRLESYENVILVAKGIGILGVLQHAFCIALRKAYDDRIRGELRDIAAAEKTLPVDKRSLIERKRKLSRPGWNAQLPESSDALSQRPLFCDSTRQLDVFWILDDNSQGIWVANEIEALKRLDPLHTLLVFLCMIPSPPTGTTPFKESSHFSCLYPRPGLASFDKLVRDKIQLETRSPGKVAVIG
;
A
#
# COMPACT_ATOMS: atom_id res chain seq x y z
N MET A 1 12.09 18.69 30.20
CA MET A 1 11.29 19.92 30.38
C MET A 1 9.89 19.63 29.88
N GLU A 2 8.92 19.73 30.78
CA GLU A 2 7.49 19.52 30.52
C GLU A 2 6.97 20.58 29.52
N SER A 3 6.02 20.20 28.65
CA SER A 3 5.43 21.05 27.61
C SER A 3 4.88 22.37 28.13
N THR A 4 4.45 22.41 29.39
CA THR A 4 3.98 23.59 30.12
C THR A 4 5.03 24.69 30.25
N GLN A 5 6.32 24.37 30.38
CA GLN A 5 7.37 25.38 30.55
C GLN A 5 7.59 26.20 29.27
N TYR A 6 7.44 25.58 28.10
CA TYR A 6 7.57 26.26 26.81
C TYR A 6 6.37 27.17 26.51
N TYR A 7 5.16 26.76 26.90
CA TYR A 7 3.96 27.60 26.80
C TYR A 7 4.07 28.87 27.66
N ILE A 8 4.59 28.74 28.88
CA ILE A 8 4.79 29.87 29.78
C ILE A 8 5.84 30.84 29.21
N LEU A 9 6.96 30.32 28.68
CA LEU A 9 7.99 31.15 28.04
C LEU A 9 7.45 31.91 26.81
N PHE A 10 6.63 31.26 25.99
CA PHE A 10 6.01 31.88 24.82
C PHE A 10 5.01 32.97 25.19
N ILE A 11 4.13 32.71 26.17
CA ILE A 11 3.13 33.69 26.65
C ILE A 11 3.84 34.88 27.32
N CYS A 12 4.84 34.62 28.17
CA CYS A 12 5.63 35.67 28.79
C CYS A 12 6.35 36.54 27.75
N GLY A 13 6.89 35.93 26.69
CA GLY A 13 7.53 36.66 25.58
C GLY A 13 6.55 37.59 24.84
N ILE A 14 5.32 37.13 24.59
CA ILE A 14 4.27 37.95 23.97
C ILE A 14 3.91 39.13 24.87
N LEU A 15 3.67 38.88 26.16
CA LEU A 15 3.30 39.91 27.13
C LEU A 15 4.41 40.96 27.33
N LEU A 16 5.68 40.52 27.33
CA LEU A 16 6.83 41.43 27.40
C LEU A 16 6.92 42.33 26.15
N SER A 17 6.65 41.76 24.96
CA SER A 17 6.68 42.52 23.70
C SER A 17 5.58 43.57 23.62
N LEU A 18 4.38 43.26 24.14
CA LEU A 18 3.24 44.17 24.20
C LEU A 18 3.50 45.30 25.21
N SER A 19 4.09 44.97 26.36
CA SER A 19 4.47 45.95 27.39
C SER A 19 5.58 46.89 26.88
N PHE A 20 6.56 46.37 26.14
CA PHE A 20 7.62 47.17 25.52
C PHE A 20 7.07 48.11 24.44
N ARG A 21 6.08 47.66 23.65
CA ARG A 21 5.39 48.49 22.65
C ARG A 21 4.60 49.63 23.31
N GLY A 22 3.93 49.38 24.44
CA GLY A 22 3.24 50.40 25.24
C GLY A 22 4.19 51.45 25.83
N PHE A 23 5.31 51.00 26.42
CA PHE A 23 6.35 51.88 26.95
C PHE A 23 7.02 52.73 25.85
N TRP A 24 7.28 52.13 24.68
CA TRP A 24 7.86 52.83 23.52
C TRP A 24 6.94 53.91 22.95
N LEU A 25 5.62 53.66 22.92
CA LEU A 25 4.61 54.65 22.49
C LEU A 25 4.45 55.80 23.50
N SER A 26 4.68 55.54 24.79
CA SER A 26 4.62 56.51 25.89
C SER A 26 5.85 57.43 25.94
N SER A 27 7.05 56.85 25.94
CA SER A 27 8.30 57.58 26.22
C SER A 27 9.06 58.05 24.97
N GLY A 28 8.68 57.56 23.78
CA GLY A 28 9.33 57.85 22.50
C GLY A 28 8.79 59.08 21.76
N ARG A 29 8.43 60.19 22.43
CA ARG A 29 7.93 61.40 21.73
C ARG A 29 8.97 62.52 21.55
N SER A 30 10.07 62.55 22.30
CA SER A 30 11.02 63.69 22.23
C SER A 30 12.31 63.47 21.42
N SER A 31 12.73 62.23 21.12
CA SER A 31 14.03 61.98 20.43
C SER A 31 13.91 61.37 19.04
N VAL A 32 12.73 61.40 18.45
CA VAL A 32 12.29 60.44 17.43
C VAL A 32 12.51 60.81 15.95
N PRO A 33 12.64 62.07 15.50
CA PRO A 33 12.85 62.33 14.07
C PRO A 33 14.21 61.81 13.58
N TYR A 34 15.29 62.05 14.33
CA TYR A 34 16.64 61.72 13.90
C TYR A 34 16.93 60.22 13.94
N LEU A 35 16.48 59.52 15.00
CA LEU A 35 16.55 58.06 15.09
C LEU A 35 15.66 57.38 14.05
N LYS A 36 14.47 57.91 13.74
CA LYS A 36 13.62 57.39 12.64
C LYS A 36 14.31 57.53 11.28
N VAL A 37 14.97 58.65 11.01
CA VAL A 37 15.68 58.89 9.73
C VAL A 37 16.90 57.98 9.60
N LEU A 38 17.71 57.82 10.66
CA LEU A 38 18.85 56.91 10.65
C LEU A 38 18.42 55.44 10.55
N PHE A 39 17.36 55.04 11.27
CA PHE A 39 16.77 53.70 11.19
C PHE A 39 16.19 53.42 9.80
N ALA A 40 15.44 54.37 9.23
CA ALA A 40 14.93 54.25 7.87
C ALA A 40 16.06 54.10 6.85
N ARG A 41 17.08 54.98 6.91
CA ARG A 41 18.17 55.04 5.92
C ARG A 41 19.16 53.88 6.00
N LYS A 42 19.52 53.41 7.19
CA LYS A 42 20.54 52.33 7.35
C LYS A 42 19.96 50.93 7.52
N ILE A 43 18.71 50.80 7.98
CA ILE A 43 18.12 49.50 8.36
C ILE A 43 16.91 49.14 7.49
N ARG A 44 15.97 50.07 7.24
CA ARG A 44 14.71 49.77 6.51
C ARG A 44 14.85 49.80 4.98
N TYR A 45 15.58 50.75 4.40
CA TYR A 45 15.66 50.96 2.95
C TYR A 45 16.98 50.55 2.29
N ALA A 46 17.97 50.07 3.05
CA ALA A 46 19.23 49.59 2.51
C ALA A 46 19.08 48.14 2.00
N ALA A 47 18.58 47.99 0.77
CA ALA A 47 18.47 46.69 0.10
C ALA A 47 19.86 46.08 -0.15
N LEU A 48 19.98 44.77 0.08
CA LEU A 48 21.13 43.96 -0.33
C LEU A 48 21.06 43.68 -1.85
N PRO A 49 22.11 43.12 -2.49
CA PRO A 49 22.19 42.97 -3.95
C PRO A 49 20.94 42.35 -4.59
N ARG A 50 20.63 42.81 -5.81
CA ARG A 50 19.40 42.70 -6.61
C ARG A 50 18.74 41.32 -6.78
N TRP A 51 19.34 40.24 -6.29
CA TRP A 51 18.91 38.86 -6.49
C TRP A 51 18.04 38.31 -5.36
N VAL A 52 18.07 38.96 -4.19
CA VAL A 52 17.32 38.54 -3.00
C VAL A 52 16.77 39.80 -2.37
N ALA A 53 15.57 40.21 -2.76
CA ALA A 53 14.90 41.43 -2.29
C ALA A 53 14.50 41.35 -0.81
N ILE A 54 15.48 41.21 0.09
CA ILE A 54 15.35 41.11 1.54
C ILE A 54 15.99 42.35 2.16
N THR A 55 15.27 43.02 3.05
CA THR A 55 15.77 44.14 3.86
C THR A 55 16.70 43.64 4.97
N ARG A 56 17.60 44.49 5.47
CA ARG A 56 18.51 44.12 6.58
C ARG A 56 17.76 43.69 7.85
N LEU A 57 16.59 44.27 8.09
CA LEU A 57 15.73 43.92 9.21
C LEU A 57 15.10 42.54 9.05
N GLU A 58 14.61 42.21 7.85
CA GLU A 58 14.09 40.88 7.53
C GLU A 58 15.18 39.81 7.62
N LEU A 59 16.40 40.13 7.15
CA LEU A 59 17.55 39.23 7.30
C LEU A 59 17.89 39.00 8.78
N LEU A 60 17.93 40.05 9.59
CA LEU A 60 18.17 39.93 11.04
C LEU A 60 17.07 39.09 11.71
N ALA A 61 15.80 39.31 11.36
CA ALA A 61 14.68 38.55 11.88
C ALA A 61 14.77 37.06 11.49
N LEU A 62 15.16 36.76 10.24
CA LEU A 62 15.41 35.39 9.79
C LEU A 62 16.57 34.75 10.55
N LEU A 63 17.69 35.44 10.72
CA LEU A 63 18.85 34.92 11.46
C LEU A 63 18.50 34.62 12.92
N LEU A 64 17.72 35.49 13.57
CA LEU A 64 17.23 35.26 14.93
C LEU A 64 16.28 34.05 14.98
N TYR A 65 15.36 33.94 14.02
CA TYR A 65 14.42 32.82 13.93
C TYR A 65 15.13 31.48 13.69
N PHE A 66 16.05 31.41 12.72
CA PHE A 66 16.86 30.22 12.47
C PHE A 66 17.71 29.88 13.69
N GLY A 67 18.37 30.87 14.29
CA GLY A 67 19.17 30.69 15.50
C GLY A 67 18.35 30.14 16.67
N ALA A 68 17.13 30.64 16.89
CA ALA A 68 16.22 30.14 17.92
C ALA A 68 15.79 28.69 17.66
N ASN A 69 15.46 28.33 16.42
CA ASN A 69 15.10 26.95 16.06
C ASN A 69 16.30 26.00 16.20
N SER A 70 17.48 26.38 15.71
CA SER A 70 18.71 25.60 15.86
C SER A 70 19.10 25.42 17.34
N LEU A 71 18.93 26.46 18.15
CA LEU A 71 19.17 26.41 19.59
C LEU A 71 18.16 25.48 20.27
N ALA A 72 16.87 25.61 19.99
CA ALA A 72 15.85 24.73 20.56
C ALA A 72 16.07 23.26 20.17
N LEU A 73 16.57 23.02 18.96
CA LEU A 73 16.88 21.69 18.45
C LEU A 73 18.09 21.05 19.17
N ALA A 74 19.16 21.82 19.41
CA ALA A 74 20.45 21.27 19.88
C ALA A 74 20.80 21.54 21.36
N LEU A 75 20.24 22.59 21.99
CA LEU A 75 20.70 23.07 23.29
C LEU A 75 20.46 22.04 24.40
N GLY A 76 21.52 21.70 25.14
CA GLY A 76 21.45 20.77 26.26
C GLY A 76 21.29 19.30 25.88
N LEU A 77 21.51 18.94 24.59
CA LEU A 77 21.68 17.55 24.17
C LEU A 77 23.17 17.24 23.94
N PRO A 78 23.68 16.08 24.42
CA PRO A 78 24.97 15.58 23.99
C PRO A 78 24.95 15.30 22.47
N ALA A 79 26.09 15.50 21.79
CA ALA A 79 26.19 15.26 20.35
C ALA A 79 25.87 13.81 19.93
N THR A 80 25.90 12.87 20.87
CA THR A 80 25.59 11.45 20.68
C THR A 80 24.11 11.09 20.83
N ASP A 81 23.26 12.00 21.35
CA ASP A 81 21.83 11.73 21.58
C ASP A 81 20.97 12.05 20.35
N VAL A 82 21.08 11.18 19.35
CA VAL A 82 20.35 11.31 18.07
C VAL A 82 18.83 11.12 18.26
N ARG A 83 18.40 10.35 19.28
CA ARG A 83 16.97 10.14 19.59
C ARG A 83 16.34 11.39 20.21
N GLY A 84 17.03 12.05 21.14
CA GLY A 84 16.59 13.34 21.66
C GLY A 84 16.46 14.40 20.56
N PHE A 85 17.40 14.39 19.61
CA PHE A 85 17.39 15.31 18.46
C PHE A 85 16.20 15.05 17.51
N GLU A 86 15.89 13.79 17.20
CA GLU A 86 14.73 13.37 16.41
C GLU A 86 13.40 13.85 17.02
N GLN A 87 13.21 13.63 18.33
CA GLN A 87 11.99 14.03 19.02
C GLN A 87 11.82 15.55 19.10
N ARG A 88 12.92 16.30 19.21
CA ARG A 88 12.87 17.77 19.20
C ARG A 88 12.57 18.34 17.82
N ALA A 89 13.11 17.73 16.75
CA ALA A 89 12.76 18.10 15.38
C ALA A 89 11.25 17.95 15.14
N ALA A 90 10.65 16.82 15.58
CA ALA A 90 9.21 16.59 15.47
C ALA A 90 8.38 17.64 16.24
N ARG A 91 8.79 17.96 17.46
CA ARG A 91 8.07 18.95 18.30
C ARG A 91 8.18 20.37 17.74
N LEU A 92 9.35 20.77 17.23
CA LEU A 92 9.55 22.07 16.61
C LEU A 92 8.74 22.21 15.31
N ALA A 93 8.72 21.15 14.49
CA ALA A 93 7.86 21.12 13.30
C ALA A 93 6.39 21.34 13.63
N LEU A 94 5.89 20.71 14.71
CA LEU A 94 4.51 20.91 15.18
C LEU A 94 4.25 22.35 15.65
N ILE A 95 5.17 22.94 16.40
CA ILE A 95 5.05 24.32 16.87
C ILE A 95 5.03 25.29 15.68
N ASN A 96 5.95 25.11 14.73
CA ASN A 96 6.08 25.94 13.53
C ASN A 96 4.93 25.71 12.51
N MET A 97 4.22 24.58 12.58
CA MET A 97 3.00 24.33 11.80
C MET A 97 1.81 25.17 12.25
N ILE A 98 1.73 25.57 13.52
CA ILE A 98 0.59 26.33 14.06
C ILE A 98 0.42 27.68 13.32
N PRO A 99 1.46 28.52 13.14
CA PRO A 99 1.36 29.74 12.33
C PRO A 99 1.00 29.49 10.86
N LEU A 100 1.44 28.37 10.27
CA LEU A 100 1.13 28.03 8.88
C LEU A 100 -0.36 27.72 8.71
N TYR A 101 -0.93 26.93 9.62
CA TYR A 101 -2.34 26.55 9.58
C TYR A 101 -3.28 27.72 9.85
N LEU A 102 -2.90 28.61 10.78
CA LEU A 102 -3.62 29.84 11.07
C LEU A 102 -3.56 30.85 9.92
N GLY A 103 -2.71 30.62 8.93
CA GLY A 103 -2.48 31.55 7.84
C GLY A 103 -3.67 31.85 6.94
N GLY A 104 -4.61 30.91 6.80
CA GLY A 104 -5.87 31.15 6.08
C GLY A 104 -6.83 32.08 6.84
N LEU A 105 -6.81 32.04 8.17
CA LEU A 105 -7.67 32.84 9.07
C LEU A 105 -7.02 34.17 9.46
N ALA A 106 -5.69 34.24 9.43
CA ALA A 106 -4.90 35.36 9.92
C ALA A 106 -4.98 36.63 9.06
N ASN A 107 -5.52 36.60 7.83
CA ASN A 107 -5.68 37.82 7.03
C ASN A 107 -6.52 38.88 7.80
N ARG A 108 -7.58 38.44 8.50
CA ARG A 108 -8.43 39.32 9.34
C ARG A 108 -7.77 39.77 10.64
N LEU A 109 -6.91 38.94 11.23
CA LEU A 109 -6.19 39.27 12.48
C LEU A 109 -4.94 40.13 12.21
N ALA A 110 -4.26 39.92 11.09
CA ALA A 110 -3.13 40.71 10.64
C ALA A 110 -3.55 42.14 10.30
N ASP A 111 -4.72 42.31 9.67
CA ASP A 111 -5.35 43.61 9.43
C ASP A 111 -5.70 44.32 10.75
N LEU A 112 -6.20 43.59 11.76
CA LEU A 112 -6.50 44.14 13.09
C LEU A 112 -5.25 44.62 13.85
N VAL A 113 -4.10 43.97 13.64
CA VAL A 113 -2.82 44.30 14.30
C VAL A 113 -1.96 45.26 13.46
N GLY A 114 -2.38 45.57 12.22
CA GLY A 114 -1.69 46.46 11.29
C GLY A 114 -0.39 45.88 10.71
N ILE A 115 -0.31 44.56 10.56
CA ILE A 115 0.85 43.88 9.97
C ILE A 115 0.68 43.90 8.44
N PRO A 116 1.65 44.43 7.68
CA PRO A 116 1.54 44.47 6.22
C PRO A 116 1.56 43.05 5.63
N LEU A 117 0.70 42.83 4.64
CA LEU A 117 0.52 41.54 3.95
C LEU A 117 1.84 40.98 3.38
N SER A 118 2.77 41.84 2.97
CA SER A 118 4.11 41.44 2.49
C SER A 118 4.95 40.77 3.57
N LEU A 119 4.92 41.28 4.81
CA LEU A 119 5.65 40.68 5.94
C LEU A 119 5.02 39.36 6.36
N TYR A 120 3.69 39.26 6.24
CA TYR A 120 2.96 38.04 6.51
C TYR A 120 3.33 36.91 5.52
N TYR A 121 3.28 37.17 4.21
CA TYR A 121 3.69 36.17 3.21
C TYR A 121 5.17 35.80 3.33
N PHE A 122 6.03 36.77 3.63
CA PHE A 122 7.44 36.53 3.89
C PHE A 122 7.64 35.58 5.08
N ALA A 123 6.96 35.81 6.19
CA ALA A 123 7.02 34.94 7.36
C ALA A 123 6.46 33.54 7.07
N HIS A 124 5.27 33.45 6.47
CA HIS A 124 4.62 32.18 6.12
C HIS A 124 5.52 31.31 5.22
N PHE A 125 6.17 31.92 4.23
CA PHE A 125 7.08 31.24 3.32
C PHE A 125 8.31 30.64 4.02
N TRP A 126 8.95 31.41 4.90
CA TRP A 126 10.16 30.97 5.59
C TRP A 126 9.88 29.99 6.74
N VAL A 127 8.78 30.19 7.48
CA VAL A 127 8.30 29.21 8.47
C VAL A 127 7.99 27.88 7.78
N GLY A 128 7.34 27.91 6.61
CA GLY A 128 7.04 26.72 5.81
C GLY A 128 8.30 25.92 5.44
N ARG A 129 9.36 26.62 5.00
CA ARG A 129 10.64 25.98 4.68
C ARG A 129 11.31 25.32 5.89
N VAL A 130 11.29 25.98 7.05
CA VAL A 130 11.84 25.41 8.29
C VAL A 130 11.09 24.15 8.67
N VAL A 131 9.75 24.18 8.63
CA VAL A 131 8.94 23.00 8.93
C VAL A 131 9.26 21.84 7.99
N VAL A 132 9.40 22.08 6.69
CA VAL A 132 9.77 21.02 5.73
C VAL A 132 11.12 20.38 6.11
N VAL A 133 12.12 21.18 6.48
CA VAL A 133 13.43 20.66 6.90
C VAL A 133 13.31 19.86 8.20
N GLU A 134 12.57 20.36 9.19
CA GLU A 134 12.36 19.69 10.49
C GLU A 134 11.62 18.36 10.33
N VAL A 135 10.60 18.30 9.47
CA VAL A 135 9.85 17.07 9.15
C VAL A 135 10.72 16.07 8.40
N LEU A 136 11.49 16.51 7.40
CA LEU A 136 12.42 15.63 6.68
C LEU A 136 13.48 15.06 7.62
N LEU A 137 14.04 15.89 8.49
CA LEU A 137 15.01 15.48 9.49
C LEU A 137 14.41 14.45 10.46
N HIS A 138 13.20 14.71 10.99
CA HIS A 138 12.46 13.76 11.82
C HIS A 138 12.23 12.44 11.09
N ALA A 139 11.74 12.46 9.85
CA ALA A 139 11.45 11.26 9.06
C ALA A 139 12.71 10.42 8.80
N VAL A 140 13.80 11.05 8.35
CA VAL A 140 15.07 10.37 8.07
C VAL A 140 15.65 9.73 9.35
N LEU A 141 15.67 10.48 10.46
CA LEU A 141 16.19 9.96 11.73
C LEU A 141 15.28 8.88 12.33
N ALA A 142 13.97 9.01 12.22
CA ALA A 142 13.03 8.00 12.70
C ALA A 142 13.23 6.67 11.96
N ILE A 143 13.40 6.71 10.63
CA ILE A 143 13.70 5.52 9.81
C ILE A 143 15.06 4.93 10.18
N ALA A 144 16.09 5.78 10.33
CA ALA A 144 17.46 5.32 10.62
C ALA A 144 17.62 4.74 12.04
N LEU A 145 16.94 5.32 13.04
CA LEU A 145 17.04 4.91 14.46
C LEU A 145 16.10 3.77 14.82
N ARG A 146 15.02 3.60 14.05
CA ARG A 146 14.03 2.53 14.23
C ARG A 146 13.82 1.82 12.89
N PRO A 147 14.85 1.14 12.36
CA PRO A 147 14.63 0.25 11.24
C PRO A 147 13.73 -0.87 11.75
N ILE A 148 12.44 -0.85 11.41
CA ILE A 148 11.51 -1.92 11.82
C ILE A 148 11.90 -3.17 11.02
N PRO A 149 12.50 -4.21 11.63
CA PRO A 149 12.88 -5.40 10.89
C PRO A 149 11.60 -6.11 10.44
N GLY A 150 11.41 -6.23 9.12
CA GLY A 150 10.25 -6.93 8.55
C GLY A 150 8.93 -6.15 8.46
N GLN A 151 8.91 -4.87 8.83
CA GLN A 151 7.78 -3.96 8.54
C GLN A 151 8.28 -2.56 8.15
N LEU A 152 9.22 -2.48 7.20
CA LEU A 152 9.12 -1.36 6.25
C LEU A 152 7.67 -1.39 5.73
N PRO A 153 6.96 -0.26 5.64
CA PRO A 153 5.62 -0.27 5.11
C PRO A 153 5.67 -1.09 3.83
N THR A 154 4.85 -2.14 3.76
CA THR A 154 4.76 -3.05 2.61
C THR A 154 4.54 -2.27 1.31
N SER A 155 4.19 -0.99 1.37
CA SER A 155 4.20 -0.02 0.29
C SER A 155 5.45 0.87 0.26
N GLY A 156 6.13 0.91 -0.89
CA GLY A 156 7.21 1.86 -1.16
C GLY A 156 7.45 2.04 -2.66
N TYR A 157 8.45 2.84 -3.01
CA TYR A 157 8.87 3.00 -4.41
C TYR A 157 9.76 1.84 -4.83
N LEU A 158 9.39 1.18 -5.92
CA LEU A 158 10.06 0.00 -6.47
C LEU A 158 10.35 0.27 -7.95
N VAL A 159 11.57 -0.02 -8.38
CA VAL A 159 11.93 0.03 -9.79
C VAL A 159 11.67 -1.34 -10.40
N ALA A 160 10.99 -1.36 -11.54
CA ALA A 160 10.68 -2.59 -12.26
C ALA A 160 11.00 -2.42 -13.75
N SER A 161 11.41 -3.51 -14.40
CA SER A 161 11.61 -3.56 -15.85
C SER A 161 10.42 -4.24 -16.52
N VAL A 162 9.98 -3.72 -17.66
CA VAL A 162 8.85 -4.29 -18.41
C VAL A 162 9.33 -5.54 -19.16
N GLY A 163 8.79 -6.71 -18.82
CA GLY A 163 9.12 -8.01 -19.43
C GLY A 163 8.37 -8.28 -20.73
N GLY A 164 7.12 -7.82 -20.82
CA GLY A 164 6.25 -7.99 -21.97
C GLY A 164 5.05 -7.03 -21.93
N VAL A 165 4.49 -6.72 -23.10
CA VAL A 165 3.31 -5.87 -23.25
C VAL A 165 2.36 -6.57 -24.23
N TRP A 166 1.10 -6.69 -23.86
CA TRP A 166 0.02 -7.15 -24.73
C TRP A 166 -1.03 -6.04 -24.83
N LEU A 167 -1.38 -5.70 -26.06
CA LEU A 167 -2.34 -4.64 -26.36
C LEU A 167 -3.59 -5.29 -26.94
N ASP A 168 -4.72 -4.97 -26.33
CA ASP A 168 -6.06 -5.23 -26.87
C ASP A 168 -6.69 -3.87 -27.20
N ASP A 169 -7.74 -3.84 -28.02
CA ASP A 169 -8.40 -2.60 -28.43
C ASP A 169 -8.88 -1.78 -27.23
N ARG A 170 -9.23 -2.45 -26.13
CA ARG A 170 -9.79 -1.84 -24.92
C ARG A 170 -8.89 -1.87 -23.68
N VAL A 171 -7.83 -2.67 -23.66
CA VAL A 171 -6.93 -2.77 -22.50
C VAL A 171 -5.46 -2.78 -22.90
N VAL A 172 -4.65 -2.28 -21.99
CA VAL A 172 -3.19 -2.43 -22.03
C VAL A 172 -2.81 -3.34 -20.89
N GLY A 173 -2.24 -4.49 -21.21
CA GLY A 173 -1.65 -5.35 -20.21
C GLY A 173 -0.15 -5.48 -20.39
N PHE A 174 0.56 -5.62 -19.28
CA PHE A 174 2.00 -5.71 -19.29
C PHE A 174 2.50 -6.44 -18.05
N GLU A 175 3.61 -7.14 -18.23
CA GLU A 175 4.31 -7.86 -17.18
C GLU A 175 5.56 -7.09 -16.80
N VAL A 176 5.85 -7.03 -15.52
CA VAL A 176 7.00 -6.33 -14.97
C VAL A 176 7.78 -7.26 -14.06
N HIS A 177 9.10 -7.13 -14.12
CA HIS A 177 10.03 -7.82 -13.26
C HIS A 177 10.64 -6.82 -12.29
N THR A 178 10.41 -7.02 -10.99
CA THR A 178 10.97 -6.20 -9.92
C THR A 178 12.36 -6.73 -9.52
N GLU A 179 13.33 -5.85 -9.32
CA GLU A 179 14.70 -6.25 -8.93
C GLU A 179 14.76 -7.04 -7.61
N ARG A 180 13.85 -6.74 -6.69
CA ARG A 180 13.75 -7.39 -5.39
C ARG A 180 12.37 -8.01 -5.23
N PRO A 181 12.25 -9.20 -4.61
CA PRO A 181 10.95 -9.79 -4.35
C PRO A 181 10.09 -8.86 -3.48
N VAL A 182 8.81 -8.77 -3.84
CA VAL A 182 7.83 -7.89 -3.22
C VAL A 182 6.69 -8.72 -2.65
N HIS A 183 6.28 -8.39 -1.44
CA HIS A 183 5.19 -9.07 -0.78
C HIS A 183 3.84 -8.46 -1.14
N VAL A 184 3.06 -9.14 -1.99
CA VAL A 184 1.75 -8.65 -2.47
C VAL A 184 0.62 -9.45 -1.82
N LEU A 185 -0.33 -8.76 -1.20
CA LEU A 185 -1.55 -9.37 -0.65
C LEU A 185 -2.58 -9.61 -1.76
N PRO A 186 -3.45 -10.64 -1.65
CA PRO A 186 -4.58 -10.82 -2.55
C PRO A 186 -5.41 -9.54 -2.70
N GLY A 187 -5.74 -9.17 -3.94
CA GLY A 187 -6.40 -7.89 -4.27
C GLY A 187 -5.50 -6.66 -4.14
N GLY A 188 -4.20 -6.85 -3.96
CA GLY A 188 -3.25 -5.75 -3.88
C GLY A 188 -3.10 -4.98 -5.17
N TYR A 189 -2.75 -3.70 -5.07
CA TYR A 189 -2.59 -2.82 -6.22
C TYR A 189 -1.35 -1.93 -6.09
N PHE A 190 -0.90 -1.39 -7.21
CA PHE A 190 0.24 -0.47 -7.30
C PHE A 190 -0.16 0.80 -8.05
N HIS A 191 0.48 1.90 -7.70
CA HIS A 191 0.51 3.11 -8.52
C HIS A 191 1.72 3.07 -9.44
N ILE A 192 1.48 3.16 -10.74
CA ILE A 192 2.51 3.02 -11.76
C ILE A 192 2.87 4.39 -12.33
N PHE A 193 4.16 4.68 -12.37
CA PHE A 193 4.73 5.93 -12.87
C PHE A 193 5.63 5.63 -14.07
N LEU A 194 5.27 6.25 -15.20
CA LEU A 194 6.03 6.12 -16.43
C LEU A 194 7.21 7.09 -16.44
N PRO A 195 8.31 6.76 -17.14
CA PRO A 195 9.43 7.66 -17.29
C PRO A 195 9.01 8.95 -17.99
N GLY A 196 9.61 10.06 -17.58
CA GLY A 196 9.28 11.41 -18.04
C GLY A 196 10.51 12.30 -18.14
N SER A 197 10.36 13.47 -18.78
CA SER A 197 11.51 14.36 -19.05
C SER A 197 12.00 15.14 -17.82
N ILE A 198 11.16 15.30 -16.79
CA ILE A 198 11.47 16.04 -15.55
C ILE A 198 11.57 15.03 -14.40
N PHE A 199 12.71 15.00 -13.70
CA PHE A 199 13.02 14.07 -12.58
C PHE A 199 12.98 12.55 -12.91
N ARG A 200 13.24 12.17 -14.18
CA ARG A 200 13.29 10.79 -14.69
C ARG A 200 11.93 10.06 -14.75
N TYR A 201 10.93 10.46 -13.94
CA TYR A 201 9.56 9.90 -13.93
C TYR A 201 8.47 10.99 -13.80
N HIS A 202 7.29 10.74 -14.36
CA HIS A 202 6.12 11.62 -14.22
C HIS A 202 5.41 11.42 -12.87
N PHE A 203 6.01 11.90 -11.77
CA PHE A 203 5.46 11.76 -10.41
C PHE A 203 4.03 12.32 -10.20
N PHE A 204 3.56 13.20 -11.09
CA PHE A 204 2.21 13.77 -11.03
C PHE A 204 1.17 13.01 -11.86
N SER A 205 1.54 11.90 -12.49
CA SER A 205 0.63 11.05 -13.27
C SER A 205 0.86 9.59 -12.92
N SER A 206 0.07 9.10 -11.96
CA SER A 206 0.09 7.69 -11.53
C SER A 206 -1.07 6.91 -12.12
N TYR A 207 -0.82 5.66 -12.46
CA TYR A 207 -1.83 4.72 -12.93
C TYR A 207 -2.07 3.62 -11.88
N PRO A 208 -3.19 3.64 -11.14
CA PRO A 208 -3.51 2.57 -10.21
C PRO A 208 -3.85 1.30 -11.00
N ALA A 209 -3.26 0.17 -10.61
CA ALA A 209 -3.47 -1.10 -11.27
C ALA A 209 -3.41 -2.27 -10.28
N LEU A 210 -4.37 -3.19 -10.39
CA LEU A 210 -4.40 -4.43 -9.63
C LEU A 210 -3.26 -5.34 -10.05
N ALA A 211 -2.53 -5.87 -9.07
CA ALA A 211 -1.44 -6.80 -9.31
C ALA A 211 -2.00 -8.21 -9.53
N LEU A 212 -1.61 -8.82 -10.64
CA LEU A 212 -1.80 -10.24 -10.90
C LEU A 212 -0.43 -10.90 -10.87
N TRP A 213 -0.32 -12.04 -10.20
CA TRP A 213 0.89 -12.86 -10.26
C TRP A 213 0.53 -14.33 -10.31
N LYS A 214 1.48 -15.12 -10.79
CA LYS A 214 1.32 -16.57 -10.86
C LYS A 214 1.55 -17.15 -9.46
N GLN A 215 0.50 -17.74 -8.89
CA GLN A 215 0.59 -18.38 -7.60
C GLN A 215 1.32 -19.72 -7.72
N THR A 216 2.35 -19.93 -6.89
CA THR A 216 3.11 -21.20 -6.86
C THR A 216 2.68 -22.07 -5.69
N GLU A 217 2.84 -23.40 -5.76
CA GLU A 217 2.45 -24.33 -4.68
C GLU A 217 3.50 -24.47 -3.55
N ASN A 218 4.43 -23.51 -3.42
CA ASN A 218 5.49 -23.60 -2.41
C ASN A 218 4.96 -23.28 -1.01
N SER A 219 5.35 -24.00 0.03
CA SER A 219 4.77 -23.85 1.39
C SER A 219 4.74 -22.42 1.97
N ARG A 220 5.60 -21.49 1.50
CA ARG A 220 5.59 -20.07 1.88
C ARG A 220 4.51 -19.24 1.15
N SER A 221 4.19 -19.55 -0.11
CA SER A 221 3.16 -18.83 -0.88
C SER A 221 1.76 -19.05 -0.32
N ILE A 222 1.52 -20.23 0.25
CA ILE A 222 0.21 -20.68 0.73
C ILE A 222 -0.20 -19.97 2.04
N GLN A 223 0.75 -19.39 2.78
CA GLN A 223 0.48 -18.54 3.94
C GLN A 223 0.01 -17.11 3.57
N GLY A 224 -0.19 -16.81 2.29
CA GLY A 224 -0.51 -15.45 1.82
C GLY A 224 0.67 -14.49 1.91
N ILE A 225 1.88 -15.03 2.16
CA ILE A 225 3.15 -14.31 2.27
C ILE A 225 4.03 -14.73 1.08
N GLU A 226 3.64 -14.31 -0.11
CA GLU A 226 4.41 -14.60 -1.32
C GLU A 226 5.28 -13.39 -1.70
N ASN A 227 6.58 -13.64 -1.77
CA ASN A 227 7.56 -12.71 -2.30
C ASN A 227 7.62 -12.91 -3.82
N VAL A 228 6.99 -12.00 -4.55
CA VAL A 228 6.80 -12.09 -5.99
C VAL A 228 7.79 -11.15 -6.69
N GLN A 229 8.35 -11.61 -7.82
CA GLN A 229 9.17 -10.75 -8.69
C GLN A 229 8.47 -10.40 -10.00
N ASP A 230 7.68 -11.32 -10.53
CA ASP A 230 6.95 -11.14 -11.79
C ASP A 230 5.51 -10.75 -11.49
N ILE A 231 5.16 -9.52 -11.84
CA ILE A 231 3.83 -8.95 -11.60
C ILE A 231 3.25 -8.52 -12.94
N SER A 232 2.03 -8.97 -13.21
CA SER A 232 1.24 -8.59 -14.39
C SER A 232 0.19 -7.56 -14.01
N PHE A 233 -0.01 -6.60 -14.88
CA PHE A 233 -1.04 -5.58 -14.75
C PHE A 233 -1.90 -5.56 -16.01
N ILE A 234 -3.19 -5.30 -15.86
CA ILE A 234 -4.09 -5.00 -16.97
C ILE A 234 -4.83 -3.71 -16.60
N ILE A 235 -4.87 -2.77 -17.53
CA ILE A 235 -5.46 -1.44 -17.33
C ILE A 235 -6.37 -1.12 -18.51
N SER A 236 -7.59 -0.65 -18.23
CA SER A 236 -8.53 -0.21 -19.26
C SER A 236 -8.05 1.05 -19.97
N ARG A 237 -8.18 1.07 -21.29
CA ARG A 237 -7.85 2.24 -22.11
C ARG A 237 -8.83 3.38 -21.86
N SER A 238 -8.26 4.55 -21.63
CA SER A 238 -8.93 5.84 -21.49
C SER A 238 -7.97 6.94 -21.92
N ARG A 239 -8.47 8.17 -22.08
CA ARG A 239 -7.64 9.35 -22.39
C ARG A 239 -6.46 9.54 -21.43
N HIS A 240 -6.61 9.10 -20.18
CA HIS A 240 -5.53 9.21 -19.18
C HIS A 240 -4.44 8.17 -19.40
N THR A 241 -4.78 7.00 -19.93
CA THR A 241 -3.89 5.83 -20.07
C THR A 241 -3.24 5.71 -21.45
N GLU A 242 -3.48 6.63 -22.39
CA GLU A 242 -2.85 6.64 -23.74
C GLU A 242 -1.32 6.56 -23.70
N ARG A 243 -0.71 7.04 -22.61
CA ARG A 243 0.74 6.95 -22.42
C ARG A 243 1.22 5.52 -22.17
N LEU A 244 0.36 4.63 -21.69
CA LEU A 244 0.69 3.21 -21.50
C LEU A 244 0.85 2.48 -22.83
N ASP A 245 0.24 2.96 -23.92
CA ASP A 245 0.44 2.39 -25.26
C ASP A 245 1.88 2.56 -25.76
N ARG A 246 2.66 3.43 -25.12
CA ARG A 246 4.08 3.65 -25.42
C ARG A 246 5.01 2.81 -24.57
N LEU A 247 4.50 1.96 -23.67
CA LEU A 247 5.36 1.02 -22.94
C LEU A 247 6.06 0.10 -23.93
N SER A 248 7.36 -0.06 -23.75
CA SER A 248 8.16 -1.02 -24.49
C SER A 248 8.83 -2.03 -23.56
N LYS A 249 9.09 -3.22 -24.08
CA LYS A 249 9.87 -4.24 -23.38
C LYS A 249 11.27 -3.72 -23.04
N GLY A 250 11.73 -3.99 -21.82
CA GLY A 250 13.01 -3.52 -21.29
C GLY A 250 12.96 -2.10 -20.70
N GLN A 251 11.83 -1.39 -20.83
CA GLN A 251 11.66 -0.08 -20.24
C GLN A 251 11.58 -0.17 -18.72
N TRP A 252 12.29 0.72 -18.03
CA TRP A 252 12.20 0.86 -16.58
C TRP A 252 11.03 1.75 -16.18
N ILE A 253 10.20 1.25 -15.29
CA ILE A 253 9.08 1.98 -14.69
C ILE A 253 9.24 2.06 -13.18
N LEU A 254 8.53 2.99 -12.56
CA LEU A 254 8.51 3.14 -11.12
C LEU A 254 7.13 2.70 -10.60
N LEU A 255 7.12 1.75 -9.69
CA LEU A 255 5.94 1.28 -8.98
C LEU A 255 5.92 1.89 -7.59
N HIS A 256 4.74 2.19 -7.08
CA HIS A 256 4.55 2.59 -5.69
C HIS A 256 3.46 1.72 -5.08
N GLY A 257 3.81 1.01 -4.02
CA GLY A 257 3.00 -0.07 -3.43
C GLY A 257 3.91 -1.21 -2.96
N PRO A 258 3.36 -2.41 -2.72
CA PRO A 258 1.95 -2.78 -2.82
C PRO A 258 1.04 -2.13 -1.77
N TYR A 259 -0.19 -1.83 -2.20
CA TYR A 259 -1.30 -1.43 -1.35
C TYR A 259 -2.34 -2.54 -1.29
N GLY A 260 -3.11 -2.59 -0.21
CA GLY A 260 -4.13 -3.62 0.02
C GLY A 260 -4.17 -4.03 1.47
N HIS A 261 -5.17 -4.82 1.84
CA HIS A 261 -5.31 -5.36 3.19
C HIS A 261 -5.83 -6.80 3.12
N ASN A 262 -5.47 -7.61 4.12
CA ASN A 262 -5.96 -8.97 4.21
C ASN A 262 -7.41 -8.96 4.74
N LEU A 263 -8.34 -9.44 3.91
CA LEU A 263 -9.78 -9.54 4.22
C LEU A 263 -10.13 -10.70 5.16
N ARG A 264 -9.16 -11.59 5.45
CA ARG A 264 -9.32 -12.77 6.32
C ARG A 264 -10.47 -13.68 5.91
N LEU A 265 -10.56 -13.96 4.61
CA LEU A 265 -11.63 -14.76 4.04
C LEU A 265 -11.65 -16.20 4.55
N GLU A 266 -10.50 -16.72 4.99
CA GLU A 266 -10.33 -18.02 5.62
C GLU A 266 -11.19 -18.22 6.89
N SER A 267 -11.64 -17.13 7.51
CA SER A 267 -12.47 -17.16 8.72
C SER A 267 -13.97 -17.25 8.45
N TYR A 268 -14.38 -17.16 7.17
CA TYR A 268 -15.76 -17.28 6.73
C TYR A 268 -16.03 -18.67 6.15
N GLU A 269 -17.21 -19.20 6.40
CA GLU A 269 -17.63 -20.52 5.91
C GLU A 269 -18.03 -20.45 4.43
N ASN A 270 -18.78 -19.41 4.06
CA ASN A 270 -19.23 -19.17 2.69
C ASN A 270 -18.67 -17.83 2.21
N VAL A 271 -17.94 -17.84 1.09
CA VAL A 271 -17.34 -16.65 0.50
C VAL A 271 -17.94 -16.43 -0.89
N ILE A 272 -18.46 -15.23 -1.11
CA ILE A 272 -19.02 -14.82 -2.40
C ILE A 272 -18.18 -13.67 -2.93
N LEU A 273 -17.57 -13.88 -4.09
CA LEU A 273 -16.78 -12.87 -4.78
C LEU A 273 -17.51 -12.44 -6.04
N VAL A 274 -17.71 -11.14 -6.22
CA VAL A 274 -18.39 -10.55 -7.37
C VAL A 274 -17.41 -9.62 -8.07
N ALA A 275 -17.36 -9.67 -9.40
CA ALA A 275 -16.51 -8.80 -10.18
C ALA A 275 -17.23 -8.35 -11.45
N LYS A 276 -16.95 -7.11 -11.87
CA LYS A 276 -17.34 -6.59 -13.18
C LYS A 276 -16.11 -6.18 -13.98
N GLY A 277 -16.07 -6.60 -15.25
CA GLY A 277 -15.01 -6.29 -16.19
C GLY A 277 -13.63 -6.64 -15.63
N ILE A 278 -12.74 -5.64 -15.62
CA ILE A 278 -11.37 -5.77 -15.14
C ILE A 278 -11.24 -5.97 -13.62
N GLY A 279 -12.31 -5.75 -12.85
CA GLY A 279 -12.32 -5.99 -11.40
C GLY A 279 -12.04 -7.46 -11.03
N ILE A 280 -12.17 -8.38 -11.99
CA ILE A 280 -11.86 -9.80 -11.79
C ILE A 280 -10.43 -10.04 -11.32
N LEU A 281 -9.47 -9.18 -11.69
CA LEU A 281 -8.07 -9.33 -11.30
C LEU A 281 -7.86 -9.34 -9.79
N GLY A 282 -8.65 -8.57 -9.05
CA GLY A 282 -8.58 -8.51 -7.59
C GLY A 282 -9.26 -9.72 -6.95
N VAL A 283 -10.45 -10.06 -7.42
CA VAL A 283 -11.25 -11.19 -6.94
C VAL A 283 -10.55 -12.53 -7.17
N LEU A 284 -9.92 -12.69 -8.34
CA LEU A 284 -9.29 -13.95 -8.73
C LEU A 284 -8.14 -14.32 -7.79
N GLN A 285 -7.33 -13.35 -7.36
CA GLN A 285 -6.24 -13.57 -6.40
C GLN A 285 -6.75 -14.04 -5.02
N HIS A 286 -7.92 -13.56 -4.59
CA HIS A 286 -8.56 -14.06 -3.37
C HIS A 286 -9.03 -15.51 -3.52
N ALA A 287 -9.69 -15.81 -4.64
CA ALA A 287 -10.14 -17.17 -4.93
C ALA A 287 -8.98 -18.17 -4.95
N PHE A 288 -7.88 -17.77 -5.58
CA PHE A 288 -6.62 -18.51 -5.63
C PHE A 288 -6.02 -18.78 -4.26
N CYS A 289 -5.94 -17.76 -3.39
CA CYS A 289 -5.42 -17.92 -2.03
C CYS A 289 -6.21 -18.97 -1.23
N ILE A 290 -7.54 -18.93 -1.27
CA ILE A 290 -8.41 -19.91 -0.59
C ILE A 290 -8.25 -21.30 -1.21
N ALA A 291 -8.30 -21.39 -2.54
CA ALA A 291 -8.21 -22.66 -3.27
C ALA A 291 -6.86 -23.36 -3.06
N LEU A 292 -5.73 -22.62 -3.07
CA LEU A 292 -4.41 -23.20 -2.80
C LEU A 292 -4.29 -23.74 -1.38
N ARG A 293 -4.80 -23.01 -0.38
CA ARG A 293 -4.78 -23.44 1.02
C ARG A 293 -5.56 -24.74 1.22
N LYS A 294 -6.75 -24.82 0.60
CA LYS A 294 -7.53 -26.05 0.59
C LYS A 294 -6.82 -27.18 -0.17
N ALA A 295 -6.30 -26.93 -1.37
CA ALA A 295 -5.61 -27.94 -2.17
C ALA A 295 -4.37 -28.50 -1.46
N TYR A 296 -3.63 -27.64 -0.74
CA TYR A 296 -2.53 -28.05 0.13
C TYR A 296 -3.00 -28.99 1.23
N ASP A 297 -4.02 -28.59 1.97
CA ASP A 297 -4.57 -29.40 3.06
C ASP A 297 -5.09 -30.75 2.56
N ASP A 298 -5.80 -30.76 1.43
CA ASP A 298 -6.34 -31.96 0.82
C ASP A 298 -5.24 -32.88 0.29
N ARG A 299 -4.15 -32.32 -0.28
CA ARG A 299 -2.95 -33.09 -0.67
C ARG A 299 -2.30 -33.77 0.51
N ILE A 300 -2.02 -33.03 1.59
CA ILE A 300 -1.36 -33.60 2.79
C ILE A 300 -2.26 -34.68 3.42
N ARG A 301 -3.57 -34.44 3.53
CA ARG A 301 -4.52 -35.43 4.04
C ARG A 301 -4.63 -36.66 3.13
N GLY A 302 -4.56 -36.46 1.81
CA GLY A 302 -4.54 -37.53 0.81
C GLY A 302 -3.32 -38.43 0.96
N GLU A 303 -2.12 -37.84 0.96
CA GLU A 303 -0.86 -38.56 1.15
C GLU A 303 -0.83 -39.35 2.47
N LEU A 304 -1.33 -38.76 3.57
CA LEU A 304 -1.46 -39.47 4.85
C LEU A 304 -2.41 -40.69 4.76
N ARG A 305 -3.52 -40.58 4.04
CA ARG A 305 -4.46 -41.69 3.82
C ARG A 305 -3.83 -42.79 2.99
N ASP A 306 -3.08 -42.43 1.95
CA ASP A 306 -2.40 -43.38 1.08
C ASP A 306 -1.31 -44.15 1.81
N ILE A 307 -0.51 -43.46 2.65
CA ILE A 307 0.48 -44.10 3.51
C ILE A 307 -0.21 -45.05 4.50
N ALA A 308 -1.29 -44.62 5.15
CA ALA A 308 -2.04 -45.46 6.08
C ALA A 308 -2.67 -46.69 5.39
N ALA A 309 -3.14 -46.55 4.15
CA ALA A 309 -3.66 -47.65 3.35
C ALA A 309 -2.56 -48.63 2.93
N ALA A 310 -1.39 -48.13 2.51
CA ALA A 310 -0.23 -48.95 2.16
C ALA A 310 0.33 -49.70 3.38
N GLU A 311 0.36 -49.08 4.55
CA GLU A 311 0.71 -49.76 5.81
C GLU A 311 -0.25 -50.90 6.12
N LYS A 312 -1.56 -50.72 5.90
CA LYS A 312 -2.58 -51.76 6.11
C LYS A 312 -2.51 -52.95 5.13
N THR A 313 -1.78 -52.85 4.02
CA THR A 313 -1.60 -53.97 3.07
C THR A 313 -0.27 -54.71 3.27
N LEU A 314 0.67 -54.15 4.04
CA LEU A 314 1.95 -54.80 4.34
C LEU A 314 1.77 -56.06 5.23
N PRO A 315 2.51 -57.16 4.96
CA PRO A 315 2.59 -58.32 5.85
C PRO A 315 3.05 -57.95 7.26
N VAL A 316 2.54 -58.67 8.27
CA VAL A 316 2.80 -58.39 9.70
C VAL A 316 4.31 -58.33 10.02
N ASP A 317 5.11 -59.23 9.43
CA ASP A 317 6.57 -59.24 9.62
C ASP A 317 7.27 -58.00 9.05
N LYS A 318 6.76 -57.46 7.94
CA LYS A 318 7.29 -56.22 7.36
C LYS A 318 6.86 -55.00 8.18
N ARG A 319 5.66 -54.99 8.76
CA ARG A 319 5.21 -53.92 9.66
C ARG A 319 6.07 -53.84 10.92
N SER A 320 6.33 -54.98 11.57
CA SER A 320 7.14 -55.03 12.77
C SER A 320 8.58 -54.56 12.51
N LEU A 321 9.15 -54.88 11.33
CA LEU A 321 10.46 -54.37 10.89
C LEU A 321 10.46 -52.86 10.63
N ILE A 322 9.43 -52.31 10.01
CA ILE A 322 9.30 -50.86 9.77
C ILE A 322 9.14 -50.12 11.10
N GLU A 323 8.31 -50.62 12.01
CA GLU A 323 8.11 -50.02 13.33
C GLU A 323 9.39 -50.08 14.17
N ARG A 324 10.11 -51.21 14.10
CA ARG A 324 11.43 -51.37 14.73
C ARG A 324 12.46 -50.41 14.13
N LYS A 325 12.48 -50.23 12.79
CA LYS A 325 13.31 -49.22 12.12
C LYS A 325 12.95 -47.81 12.56
N ARG A 326 11.67 -47.42 12.63
CA ARG A 326 11.25 -46.09 13.13
C ARG A 326 11.77 -45.83 14.55
N LYS A 327 11.71 -46.82 15.44
CA LYS A 327 12.24 -46.73 16.81
C LYS A 327 13.77 -46.66 16.89
N LEU A 328 14.48 -47.22 15.90
CA LEU A 328 15.95 -47.27 15.84
C LEU A 328 16.58 -46.09 15.07
N SER A 329 15.83 -45.43 14.18
CA SER A 329 16.33 -44.33 13.37
C SER A 329 16.62 -43.09 14.21
N ARG A 330 17.91 -42.72 14.33
CA ARG A 330 18.35 -41.41 14.81
C ARG A 330 18.11 -40.32 13.74
N PRO A 331 17.91 -39.04 14.13
CA PRO A 331 17.43 -37.96 13.25
C PRO A 331 18.48 -37.44 12.25
N GLY A 332 19.12 -38.31 11.47
CA GLY A 332 20.16 -37.92 10.51
C GLY A 332 20.44 -38.90 9.36
N TRP A 333 19.69 -40.00 9.23
CA TRP A 333 19.94 -41.05 8.23
C TRP A 333 18.82 -41.17 7.16
N ASN A 334 18.27 -40.04 6.69
CA ASN A 334 17.20 -40.03 5.69
C ASN A 334 17.63 -39.27 4.42
N ALA A 335 18.34 -39.93 3.51
CA ALA A 335 18.67 -39.37 2.19
C ALA A 335 17.90 -39.99 1.02
N GLN A 336 17.15 -41.08 1.20
CA GLN A 336 16.42 -41.74 0.11
C GLN A 336 15.11 -42.47 0.50
N LEU A 337 14.60 -42.31 1.72
CA LEU A 337 13.28 -42.87 2.09
C LEU A 337 12.18 -41.86 1.74
N PRO A 338 11.02 -42.29 1.22
CA PRO A 338 9.86 -41.42 1.09
C PRO A 338 9.56 -40.78 2.45
N GLU A 339 9.18 -39.50 2.43
CA GLU A 339 8.98 -38.67 3.62
C GLU A 339 8.11 -39.45 4.64
N SER A 340 8.62 -39.66 5.85
CA SER A 340 7.97 -40.52 6.83
C SER A 340 6.58 -39.98 7.21
N SER A 341 5.59 -40.84 7.42
CA SER A 341 4.24 -40.48 7.91
C SER A 341 4.30 -39.51 9.09
N ASP A 342 5.24 -39.72 10.02
CA ASP A 342 5.46 -38.86 11.17
C ASP A 342 5.85 -37.43 10.73
N ALA A 343 6.82 -37.28 9.82
CA ALA A 343 7.22 -35.97 9.29
C ALA A 343 6.09 -35.24 8.54
N LEU A 344 5.27 -35.98 7.79
CA LEU A 344 4.13 -35.41 7.06
C LEU A 344 3.01 -34.97 8.02
N SER A 345 2.76 -35.75 9.08
CA SER A 345 1.76 -35.43 10.12
C SER A 345 2.11 -34.19 10.95
N GLN A 346 3.40 -33.83 11.04
CA GLN A 346 3.87 -32.64 11.74
C GLN A 346 3.78 -31.36 10.89
N ARG A 347 3.41 -31.46 9.60
CA ARG A 347 3.24 -30.27 8.76
C ARG A 347 2.00 -29.49 9.19
N PRO A 348 2.11 -28.16 9.39
CA PRO A 348 0.96 -27.35 9.74
C PRO A 348 -0.05 -27.32 8.59
N LEU A 349 -1.30 -27.64 8.89
CA LEU A 349 -2.44 -27.45 7.99
C LEU A 349 -3.04 -26.06 8.20
N PHE A 350 -3.69 -25.53 7.15
CA PHE A 350 -4.36 -24.24 7.22
C PHE A 350 -5.70 -24.34 7.95
N CYS A 351 -6.45 -25.41 7.71
CA CYS A 351 -7.75 -25.68 8.34
C CYS A 351 -8.71 -24.49 8.25
N ASP A 352 -8.77 -23.87 7.07
CA ASP A 352 -9.68 -22.75 6.81
C ASP A 352 -11.14 -23.15 7.07
N SER A 353 -11.95 -22.20 7.55
CA SER A 353 -13.38 -22.44 7.77
C SER A 353 -14.16 -22.49 6.46
N THR A 354 -13.58 -21.97 5.38
CA THR A 354 -14.22 -21.84 4.08
C THR A 354 -14.51 -23.18 3.46
N ARG A 355 -15.80 -23.47 3.29
CA ARG A 355 -16.33 -24.68 2.67
C ARG A 355 -16.93 -24.43 1.29
N GLN A 356 -17.31 -23.18 1.00
CA GLN A 356 -17.89 -22.80 -0.29
C GLN A 356 -17.35 -21.43 -0.74
N LEU A 357 -16.95 -21.36 -2.01
CA LEU A 357 -16.44 -20.18 -2.67
C LEU A 357 -17.16 -19.99 -4.01
N ASP A 358 -18.05 -19.00 -4.05
CA ASP A 358 -18.79 -18.64 -5.26
C ASP A 358 -18.16 -17.40 -5.91
N VAL A 359 -17.79 -17.48 -7.18
CA VAL A 359 -17.22 -16.38 -7.97
C VAL A 359 -18.17 -16.00 -9.09
N PHE A 360 -18.65 -14.76 -9.07
CA PHE A 360 -19.52 -14.18 -10.09
C PHE A 360 -18.75 -13.13 -10.89
N TRP A 361 -18.64 -13.32 -12.20
CA TRP A 361 -17.95 -12.39 -13.08
C TRP A 361 -18.85 -11.90 -14.21
N ILE A 362 -19.04 -10.58 -14.29
CA ILE A 362 -19.74 -9.90 -15.39
C ILE A 362 -18.71 -9.39 -16.38
N LEU A 363 -18.85 -9.77 -17.65
CA LEU A 363 -18.04 -9.21 -18.71
C LEU A 363 -18.74 -7.99 -19.31
N ASP A 364 -17.98 -6.91 -19.54
CA ASP A 364 -18.43 -5.78 -20.35
C ASP A 364 -18.34 -6.12 -21.85
N ASP A 365 -17.41 -7.01 -22.23
CA ASP A 365 -17.15 -7.43 -23.61
C ASP A 365 -16.67 -8.90 -23.63
N ASN A 366 -16.97 -9.63 -24.69
CA ASN A 366 -16.57 -11.04 -24.84
C ASN A 366 -15.04 -11.22 -24.87
N SER A 367 -14.26 -10.21 -25.30
CA SER A 367 -12.80 -10.29 -25.34
C SER A 367 -12.17 -10.41 -23.94
N GLN A 368 -12.86 -9.91 -22.91
CA GLN A 368 -12.36 -9.92 -21.53
C GLN A 368 -12.12 -11.32 -20.99
N GLY A 369 -12.92 -12.29 -21.49
CA GLY A 369 -12.81 -13.70 -21.14
C GLY A 369 -11.43 -14.31 -21.38
N ILE A 370 -10.70 -13.79 -22.37
CA ILE A 370 -9.41 -14.33 -22.79
C ILE A 370 -8.30 -13.88 -21.83
N TRP A 371 -8.44 -12.71 -21.20
CA TRP A 371 -7.38 -12.08 -20.41
C TRP A 371 -6.91 -12.91 -19.22
N VAL A 372 -7.82 -13.65 -18.60
CA VAL A 372 -7.57 -14.46 -17.39
C VAL A 372 -7.93 -15.94 -17.60
N ALA A 373 -8.03 -16.39 -18.86
CA ALA A 373 -8.45 -17.75 -19.17
C ALA A 373 -7.51 -18.81 -18.58
N ASN A 374 -6.20 -18.56 -18.64
CA ASN A 374 -5.17 -19.47 -18.10
C ASN A 374 -5.26 -19.56 -16.57
N GLU A 375 -5.52 -18.43 -15.92
CA GLU A 375 -5.68 -18.30 -14.49
C GLU A 375 -6.95 -18.99 -14.03
N ILE A 376 -8.08 -18.82 -14.72
CA ILE A 376 -9.31 -19.52 -14.39
C ILE A 376 -9.13 -21.04 -14.55
N GLU A 377 -8.44 -21.49 -15.59
CA GLU A 377 -8.15 -22.92 -15.78
C GLU A 377 -7.19 -23.46 -14.71
N ALA A 378 -6.20 -22.67 -14.27
CA ALA A 378 -5.34 -23.03 -13.16
C ALA A 378 -6.13 -23.12 -11.84
N LEU A 379 -7.03 -22.18 -11.58
CA LEU A 379 -7.93 -22.20 -10.43
C LEU A 379 -8.83 -23.44 -10.44
N LYS A 380 -9.37 -23.80 -11.60
CA LYS A 380 -10.18 -25.01 -11.79
C LYS A 380 -9.43 -26.29 -11.43
N ARG A 381 -8.13 -26.36 -11.72
CA ARG A 381 -7.29 -27.53 -11.40
C ARG A 381 -7.05 -27.71 -9.90
N LEU A 382 -7.20 -26.65 -9.10
CA LEU A 382 -7.03 -26.69 -7.65
C LEU A 382 -8.22 -27.35 -6.92
N ASP A 383 -9.38 -27.47 -7.57
CA ASP A 383 -10.56 -28.15 -7.01
C ASP A 383 -11.09 -29.23 -7.98
N PRO A 384 -10.33 -30.32 -8.19
CA PRO A 384 -10.69 -31.37 -9.14
C PRO A 384 -11.96 -32.15 -8.74
N LEU A 385 -12.31 -32.14 -7.45
CA LEU A 385 -13.52 -32.79 -6.93
C LEU A 385 -14.73 -31.85 -6.87
N HIS A 386 -14.56 -30.58 -7.24
CA HIS A 386 -15.60 -29.55 -7.20
C HIS A 386 -16.30 -29.43 -5.84
N THR A 387 -15.50 -29.44 -4.77
CA THR A 387 -16.00 -29.42 -3.38
C THR A 387 -16.03 -28.04 -2.77
N LEU A 388 -15.34 -27.07 -3.37
CA LEU A 388 -15.20 -25.71 -2.86
C LEU A 388 -15.75 -24.67 -3.83
N LEU A 389 -15.42 -24.79 -5.12
CA LEU A 389 -15.46 -23.65 -6.03
C LEU A 389 -16.61 -23.72 -7.05
N VAL A 390 -17.38 -22.64 -7.11
CA VAL A 390 -18.37 -22.39 -8.17
C VAL A 390 -17.99 -21.09 -8.88
N PHE A 391 -17.82 -21.14 -10.19
CA PHE A 391 -17.48 -20.00 -11.02
C PHE A 391 -18.59 -19.75 -12.06
N LEU A 392 -19.23 -18.60 -11.96
CA LEU A 392 -20.26 -18.16 -12.89
C LEU A 392 -19.80 -16.92 -13.65
N CYS A 393 -19.69 -17.05 -14.96
CA CYS A 393 -19.37 -15.97 -15.86
C CYS A 393 -20.64 -15.52 -16.58
N MET A 394 -20.83 -14.21 -16.76
CA MET A 394 -21.89 -13.66 -17.59
C MET A 394 -21.32 -12.87 -18.76
N ILE A 395 -21.62 -13.38 -19.94
CA ILE A 395 -21.13 -12.87 -21.22
C ILE A 395 -22.22 -11.99 -21.83
N PRO A 396 -21.91 -10.76 -22.30
CA PRO A 396 -22.92 -9.82 -22.77
C PRO A 396 -23.62 -10.29 -24.06
N SER A 397 -22.92 -11.01 -24.93
CA SER A 397 -23.45 -11.55 -26.17
C SER A 397 -23.10 -13.03 -26.32
N PRO A 398 -23.95 -13.85 -26.97
CA PRO A 398 -23.61 -15.25 -27.25
C PRO A 398 -22.23 -15.35 -27.91
N PRO A 399 -21.33 -16.22 -27.40
CA PRO A 399 -19.99 -16.32 -27.95
C PRO A 399 -20.06 -16.81 -29.40
N THR A 400 -19.48 -16.05 -30.33
CA THR A 400 -19.25 -16.46 -31.72
C THR A 400 -17.99 -17.32 -31.89
N GLY A 401 -17.25 -17.57 -30.79
CA GLY A 401 -15.99 -18.32 -30.75
C GLY A 401 -15.83 -19.11 -29.45
N THR A 402 -14.59 -19.30 -28.98
CA THR A 402 -14.26 -20.07 -27.77
C THR A 402 -14.70 -19.34 -26.50
N THR A 403 -15.32 -20.06 -25.56
CA THR A 403 -15.66 -19.56 -24.23
C THR A 403 -14.39 -19.31 -23.40
N PRO A 404 -14.45 -18.45 -22.35
CA PRO A 404 -13.29 -18.15 -21.49
C PRO A 404 -12.64 -19.38 -20.86
N PHE A 405 -13.42 -20.44 -20.65
CA PHE A 405 -12.99 -21.72 -20.13
C PHE A 405 -13.96 -22.82 -20.59
N LYS A 406 -13.54 -24.09 -20.42
CA LYS A 406 -14.39 -25.24 -20.72
C LYS A 406 -15.50 -25.37 -19.67
N GLU A 407 -16.75 -25.30 -20.11
CA GLU A 407 -17.92 -25.38 -19.22
C GLU A 407 -18.04 -26.73 -18.50
N SER A 408 -18.59 -26.68 -17.29
CA SER A 408 -18.92 -27.80 -16.41
C SER A 408 -20.04 -27.39 -15.45
N SER A 409 -20.52 -28.31 -14.60
CA SER A 409 -21.56 -28.01 -13.61
C SER A 409 -21.17 -26.88 -12.64
N HIS A 410 -19.89 -26.73 -12.33
CA HIS A 410 -19.38 -25.74 -11.37
C HIS A 410 -18.73 -24.53 -12.04
N PHE A 411 -18.39 -24.62 -13.32
CA PHE A 411 -17.83 -23.52 -14.11
C PHE A 411 -18.71 -23.30 -15.32
N SER A 412 -19.54 -22.26 -15.31
CA SER A 412 -20.51 -22.03 -16.39
C SER A 412 -20.49 -20.58 -16.87
N CYS A 413 -20.78 -20.41 -18.16
CA CYS A 413 -20.99 -19.10 -18.76
C CYS A 413 -22.47 -18.93 -19.11
N LEU A 414 -23.08 -17.86 -18.62
CA LEU A 414 -24.43 -17.46 -18.98
C LEU A 414 -24.39 -16.29 -19.93
N TYR A 415 -25.42 -16.16 -20.76
CA TYR A 415 -25.62 -15.01 -21.61
C TYR A 415 -27.09 -14.61 -21.61
N PRO A 416 -27.44 -13.33 -21.86
CA PRO A 416 -28.81 -12.88 -21.88
C PRO A 416 -29.67 -13.68 -22.87
N ARG A 417 -30.76 -14.28 -22.38
CA ARG A 417 -31.78 -14.97 -23.19
C ARG A 417 -33.18 -14.52 -22.78
N PRO A 418 -34.17 -14.52 -23.68
CA PRO A 418 -35.56 -14.27 -23.32
C PRO A 418 -36.00 -15.24 -22.21
N GLY A 419 -36.44 -14.71 -21.06
CA GLY A 419 -36.83 -15.50 -19.88
C GLY A 419 -35.74 -15.74 -18.83
N LEU A 420 -34.46 -15.44 -19.12
CA LEU A 420 -33.40 -15.47 -18.10
C LEU A 420 -33.45 -14.19 -17.26
N ALA A 421 -33.36 -14.32 -15.93
CA ALA A 421 -33.27 -13.17 -15.03
C ALA A 421 -32.03 -12.32 -15.35
N SER A 422 -32.13 -10.99 -15.17
CA SER A 422 -30.97 -10.10 -15.30
C SER A 422 -29.85 -10.53 -14.32
N PHE A 423 -28.59 -10.25 -14.68
CA PHE A 423 -27.44 -10.59 -13.84
C PHE A 423 -27.63 -10.16 -12.40
N ASP A 424 -28.01 -8.89 -12.20
CA ASP A 424 -28.16 -8.33 -10.87
C ASP A 424 -29.24 -9.06 -10.07
N LYS A 425 -30.29 -9.53 -10.75
CA LYS A 425 -31.32 -10.34 -10.10
C LYS A 425 -30.76 -11.71 -9.74
N LEU A 426 -30.06 -12.38 -10.65
CA LEU A 426 -29.47 -13.70 -10.39
C LEU A 426 -28.45 -13.67 -9.24
N VAL A 427 -27.58 -12.65 -9.21
CA VAL A 427 -26.62 -12.47 -8.11
C VAL A 427 -27.32 -12.10 -6.81
N ARG A 428 -28.31 -11.20 -6.83
CA ARG A 428 -29.09 -10.91 -5.61
C ARG A 428 -29.81 -12.14 -5.09
N ASP A 429 -30.45 -12.92 -5.95
CA ASP A 429 -31.19 -14.12 -5.57
C ASP A 429 -30.23 -15.17 -4.98
N LYS A 430 -29.05 -15.34 -5.58
CA LYS A 430 -28.02 -16.26 -5.12
C LYS A 430 -27.36 -15.79 -3.82
N ILE A 431 -27.02 -14.51 -3.69
CA ILE A 431 -26.54 -13.93 -2.42
C ILE A 431 -27.59 -14.11 -1.33
N GLN A 432 -28.86 -13.83 -1.61
CA GLN A 432 -29.94 -14.01 -0.64
C GLN A 432 -30.10 -15.47 -0.21
N LEU A 433 -29.94 -16.41 -1.14
CA LEU A 433 -29.97 -17.85 -0.85
C LEU A 433 -28.81 -18.24 0.07
N GLU A 434 -27.59 -17.84 -0.27
CA GLU A 434 -26.39 -18.21 0.48
C GLU A 434 -26.27 -17.50 1.83
N THR A 435 -26.84 -16.30 1.96
CA THR A 435 -26.90 -15.59 3.25
C THR A 435 -27.92 -16.22 4.20
N ARG A 436 -28.89 -17.00 3.69
CA ARG A 436 -29.82 -17.78 4.51
C ARG A 436 -29.22 -19.11 5.00
N SER A 437 -28.15 -19.57 4.37
CA SER A 437 -27.42 -20.76 4.81
C SER A 437 -26.77 -20.49 6.17
N PRO A 438 -26.79 -21.46 7.11
CA PRO A 438 -26.16 -21.28 8.42
C PRO A 438 -24.64 -21.19 8.27
N GLY A 439 -24.02 -20.16 8.88
CA GLY A 439 -22.57 -19.96 8.87
C GLY A 439 -22.18 -18.50 8.71
N LYS A 440 -20.89 -18.18 8.88
CA LYS A 440 -20.36 -16.84 8.56
C LYS A 440 -20.20 -16.67 7.06
N VAL A 441 -20.82 -15.62 6.51
CA VAL A 441 -20.78 -15.30 5.08
C VAL A 441 -20.00 -14.01 4.83
N ALA A 442 -19.11 -14.00 3.84
CA ALA A 442 -18.46 -12.80 3.33
C ALA A 442 -18.87 -12.56 1.87
N VAL A 443 -19.16 -11.30 1.53
CA VAL A 443 -19.44 -10.86 0.16
C VAL A 443 -18.47 -9.75 -0.21
N ILE A 444 -17.73 -9.92 -1.30
CA ILE A 444 -16.77 -8.94 -1.84
C ILE A 444 -17.17 -8.61 -3.27
N GLY A 445 -17.12 -7.32 -3.64
CA GLY A 445 -17.54 -6.80 -4.95
C GLY A 445 -16.60 -5.76 -5.53
#